data_AF-A0A078GBH8-F1
#
_entry.id   AF-A0A078GBH8-F1
#
_cell.length_a   1.000
_cell.length_b   1.000
_cell.length_c   1.000
_cell.angle_alpha   90.00
_cell.angle_beta   90.00
_cell.angle_gamma   90.00
#
_symmetry.space_group_name_H-M   'P 1'
#
loop_
_entity.id
_entity.type
_entity.pdbx_description
1 polymer ?
#
loop_
_entity_poly.entity_id
_entity_poly.type
_entity_poly.pdbx_seq_one_letter_code
_entity_poly.pdbx_strand_id
1 'polypeptide(L)'
;MVPSETFDFAFAHSRHIDSAEFLDRALKVGGILTVQLNLQDLPPNFLEHLNYEIVYMKSSEYTVMAMRKTEGKQEGTVAPGRKLLAITEEEAKKNALSKLEDVLLEPPRAASRKSRTYLKRTRYLPDLMGDTMDLGSYSRRVFIDVGNGKGSSGTEWFVKNYPTRNLKFEMYKIKTVNDEKSLESENMGMTEWLKENVKEEEYVVMKAEAEVVEEMMRSKSIKMVDELFLECKPKGLGLRGRKMQSKSGKAYWECLALYGKLRDEGVAVHQWWG
;
A
#
# COMPACT_ATOMS: atom_id res chain seq x y z
N MET A 1 -30.48 8.70 8.41
CA MET A 1 -29.45 7.78 7.86
C MET A 1 -29.69 6.43 8.50
N VAL A 2 -29.89 5.36 7.71
CA VAL A 2 -30.17 4.02 8.28
C VAL A 2 -28.87 3.43 8.83
N PRO A 3 -28.84 2.94 10.08
CA PRO A 3 -27.66 2.30 10.67
C PRO A 3 -27.23 1.04 9.89
N SER A 4 -25.95 0.66 10.03
CA SER A 4 -25.47 -0.63 9.53
C SER A 4 -26.12 -1.80 10.28
N GLU A 5 -26.24 -2.96 9.64
CA GLU A 5 -26.72 -4.22 10.26
C GLU A 5 -28.11 -4.10 10.91
N THR A 6 -29.02 -3.38 10.25
CA THR A 6 -30.37 -3.12 10.77
C THR A 6 -31.34 -4.26 10.45
N PHE A 7 -31.26 -4.86 9.26
CA PHE A 7 -32.28 -5.76 8.74
C PHE A 7 -31.82 -7.22 8.70
N ASP A 8 -32.76 -8.14 8.97
CA ASP A 8 -32.60 -9.59 8.84
C ASP A 8 -33.00 -10.11 7.45
N PHE A 9 -33.88 -9.38 6.75
CA PHE A 9 -34.37 -9.71 5.42
C PHE A 9 -34.39 -8.46 4.52
N ALA A 10 -34.02 -8.64 3.25
CA ALA A 10 -34.10 -7.60 2.23
C ALA A 10 -34.70 -8.17 0.94
N PHE A 11 -35.51 -7.38 0.25
CA PHE A 11 -36.11 -7.74 -1.03
C PHE A 11 -35.74 -6.68 -2.05
N ALA A 12 -35.18 -7.11 -3.18
CA ALA A 12 -34.72 -6.22 -4.23
C ALA A 12 -35.15 -6.72 -5.62
N HIS A 13 -35.29 -5.76 -6.54
CA HIS A 13 -35.46 -6.05 -7.95
C HIS A 13 -34.12 -5.83 -8.66
N SER A 14 -33.80 -6.64 -9.66
CA SER A 14 -32.56 -6.56 -10.45
C SER A 14 -32.18 -5.13 -10.89
N ARG A 15 -33.14 -4.37 -11.42
CA ARG A 15 -33.00 -2.95 -11.79
C ARG A 15 -32.59 -1.96 -10.69
N HIS A 16 -32.64 -2.34 -9.41
CA HIS A 16 -32.23 -1.49 -8.28
C HIS A 16 -31.01 -2.05 -7.54
N ILE A 17 -30.32 -3.04 -8.14
CA ILE A 17 -29.11 -3.65 -7.58
C ILE A 17 -27.94 -2.66 -7.51
N ASP A 18 -27.92 -1.56 -8.27
CA ASP A 18 -26.89 -0.52 -8.10
C ASP A 18 -26.91 0.13 -6.70
N SER A 19 -27.98 -0.10 -5.93
CA SER A 19 -28.06 0.22 -4.49
C SER A 19 -27.50 -0.90 -3.59
N ALA A 20 -26.72 -1.84 -4.13
CA ALA A 20 -26.18 -2.99 -3.41
C ALA A 20 -25.32 -2.58 -2.21
N GLU A 21 -24.58 -1.46 -2.29
CA GLU A 21 -23.82 -0.94 -1.14
C GLU A 21 -24.73 -0.56 0.04
N PHE A 22 -25.93 -0.04 -0.24
CA PHE A 22 -26.90 0.29 0.80
C PHE A 22 -27.51 -0.98 1.41
N LEU A 23 -27.93 -1.93 0.56
CA LEU A 23 -28.51 -3.19 1.01
C LEU A 23 -27.50 -4.03 1.78
N ASP A 24 -26.25 -4.08 1.31
CA ASP A 24 -25.18 -4.79 1.97
C ASP A 24 -24.85 -4.16 3.32
N ARG A 25 -24.72 -2.83 3.41
CA ARG A 25 -24.49 -2.16 4.70
C ARG A 25 -25.64 -2.38 5.68
N ALA A 26 -26.88 -2.37 5.19
CA ALA A 26 -28.06 -2.43 6.05
C ALA A 26 -28.43 -3.86 6.48
N LEU A 27 -28.01 -4.90 5.75
CA LEU A 27 -28.30 -6.30 6.06
C LEU A 27 -27.28 -6.88 7.05
N LYS A 28 -27.78 -7.55 8.09
CA LYS A 28 -26.96 -8.27 9.07
C LYS A 28 -26.24 -9.46 8.45
N VAL A 29 -25.10 -9.83 9.01
CA VAL A 29 -24.47 -11.13 8.75
C VAL A 29 -25.47 -12.24 9.09
N GLY A 30 -25.64 -13.21 8.18
CA GLY A 30 -26.66 -14.25 8.27
C GLY A 30 -28.05 -13.85 7.75
N GLY A 31 -28.28 -12.57 7.45
CA GLY A 31 -29.52 -12.07 6.86
C GLY A 31 -29.74 -12.57 5.43
N ILE A 32 -31.00 -12.55 4.96
CA ILE A 32 -31.40 -13.08 3.65
C ILE A 32 -31.77 -11.94 2.70
N LEU A 33 -31.05 -11.83 1.58
CA LEU A 33 -31.37 -10.97 0.46
C LEU A 33 -32.09 -11.79 -0.61
N THR A 34 -33.31 -11.41 -0.95
CA THR A 34 -34.08 -12.02 -2.04
C THR A 34 -34.14 -11.06 -3.22
N VAL A 35 -33.70 -11.53 -4.39
CA VAL A 35 -33.62 -10.75 -5.62
C VAL A 35 -34.49 -11.39 -6.69
N GLN A 36 -35.33 -10.56 -7.31
CA GLN A 36 -36.00 -10.93 -8.56
C GLN A 36 -35.06 -10.60 -9.75
N LEU A 37 -34.53 -11.65 -10.38
CA LEU A 37 -33.60 -11.58 -11.49
C LEU A 37 -34.37 -11.50 -12.81
N ASN A 38 -33.94 -10.57 -13.68
CA ASN A 38 -34.29 -10.53 -15.09
C ASN A 38 -33.01 -10.84 -15.88
N LEU A 39 -33.02 -11.90 -16.72
CA LEU A 39 -31.83 -12.38 -17.43
C LEU A 39 -31.20 -11.33 -18.37
N GLN A 40 -31.96 -10.32 -18.79
CA GLN A 40 -31.47 -9.24 -19.65
C GLN A 40 -30.74 -8.13 -18.90
N ASP A 41 -30.92 -8.02 -17.58
CA ASP A 41 -30.47 -6.88 -16.77
C ASP A 41 -29.37 -7.25 -15.76
N LEU A 42 -28.82 -8.48 -15.80
CA LEU A 42 -27.82 -8.91 -14.82
C LEU A 42 -26.40 -8.51 -15.27
N PRO A 43 -25.66 -7.72 -14.46
CA PRO A 43 -24.25 -7.45 -14.76
C PRO A 43 -23.45 -8.77 -14.70
N PRO A 44 -22.50 -9.00 -15.62
CA PRO A 44 -21.84 -10.29 -15.81
C PRO A 44 -21.06 -10.81 -14.58
N ASN A 45 -20.80 -9.97 -13.58
CA ASN A 45 -20.03 -10.32 -12.39
C ASN A 45 -20.81 -10.13 -11.07
N PHE A 46 -22.14 -10.03 -11.11
CA PHE A 46 -22.96 -9.73 -9.92
C PHE A 46 -22.73 -10.69 -8.74
N LEU A 47 -22.54 -11.98 -9.02
CA LEU A 47 -22.36 -13.02 -8.00
C LEU A 47 -20.92 -13.15 -7.50
N GLU A 48 -19.94 -12.60 -8.22
CA GLU A 48 -18.53 -12.68 -7.84
C GLU A 48 -18.14 -11.66 -6.76
N HIS A 49 -18.97 -10.62 -6.54
CA HIS A 49 -18.61 -9.44 -5.73
C HIS A 49 -19.32 -9.38 -4.38
N LEU A 50 -20.09 -10.41 -4.02
CA LEU A 50 -20.96 -10.37 -2.86
C LEU A 50 -20.62 -11.58 -1.99
N ASN A 51 -20.24 -11.29 -0.74
CA ASN A 51 -20.05 -12.25 0.36
C ASN A 51 -21.36 -12.98 0.72
N TYR A 52 -21.97 -13.64 -0.23
CA TYR A 52 -23.34 -14.15 -0.18
C TYR A 52 -23.39 -15.56 -0.73
N GLU A 53 -24.08 -16.44 -0.02
CA GLU A 53 -24.31 -17.83 -0.41
C GLU A 53 -25.73 -17.97 -0.95
N ILE A 54 -25.91 -18.56 -2.14
CA ILE A 54 -27.26 -18.82 -2.67
C ILE A 54 -27.90 -19.93 -1.84
N VAL A 55 -28.97 -19.60 -1.11
CA VAL A 55 -29.70 -20.56 -0.27
C VAL A 55 -30.96 -21.08 -0.95
N TYR A 56 -31.48 -20.34 -1.93
CA TYR A 56 -32.66 -20.74 -2.67
C TYR A 56 -32.67 -20.10 -4.06
N MET A 57 -33.08 -20.86 -5.07
CA MET A 57 -33.32 -20.35 -6.41
C MET A 57 -34.52 -21.05 -7.03
N LYS A 58 -35.43 -20.28 -7.61
CA LYS A 58 -36.58 -20.80 -8.36
C LYS A 58 -36.80 -19.97 -9.61
N SER A 59 -36.81 -20.64 -10.75
CA SER A 59 -37.18 -20.06 -12.05
C SER A 59 -38.58 -20.51 -12.42
N SER A 60 -39.46 -19.56 -12.71
CA SER A 60 -40.76 -19.80 -13.34
C SER A 60 -40.95 -18.75 -14.44
N GLU A 61 -41.96 -17.88 -14.36
CA GLU A 61 -42.05 -16.70 -15.24
C GLU A 61 -41.03 -15.61 -14.88
N TYR A 62 -40.61 -15.57 -13.62
CA TYR A 62 -39.51 -14.74 -13.12
C TYR A 62 -38.52 -15.64 -12.38
N THR A 63 -37.24 -15.26 -12.37
CA THR A 63 -36.23 -15.96 -11.58
C THR A 63 -36.10 -15.27 -10.23
N VAL A 64 -36.37 -15.97 -9.14
CA VAL A 64 -36.17 -15.48 -7.78
C VAL A 64 -34.99 -16.20 -7.17
N MET A 65 -34.04 -15.43 -6.65
CA MET A 65 -32.84 -15.93 -5.99
C MET A 65 -32.76 -15.36 -4.58
N ALA A 66 -32.72 -16.23 -3.57
CA ALA A 66 -32.46 -15.84 -2.20
C ALA A 66 -31.03 -16.22 -1.83
N MET A 67 -30.31 -15.24 -1.28
CA MET A 67 -28.94 -15.35 -0.86
C MET A 67 -28.82 -15.02 0.62
N ARG A 68 -27.99 -15.75 1.35
CA ARG A 68 -27.63 -15.46 2.73
C ARG A 68 -26.31 -14.70 2.77
N LYS A 69 -26.28 -13.58 3.49
CA LYS A 69 -25.04 -12.86 3.76
C LYS A 69 -24.13 -13.71 4.65
N THR A 70 -22.91 -13.98 4.19
CA THR A 70 -21.90 -14.75 4.92
C THR A 70 -20.93 -13.81 5.65
N GLU A 71 -20.19 -14.35 6.62
CA GLU A 71 -19.01 -13.67 7.19
C GLU A 71 -17.88 -13.64 6.15
N GLY A 72 -18.07 -12.82 5.12
CA GLY A 72 -17.02 -12.58 4.17
C GLY A 72 -16.17 -11.40 4.60
N LYS A 73 -14.85 -11.63 4.59
CA LYS A 73 -13.82 -10.58 4.54
C LYS A 73 -14.29 -9.51 3.56
N GLN A 74 -14.04 -8.24 3.87
CA GLN A 74 -14.25 -7.17 2.91
C GLN A 74 -13.39 -7.41 1.66
N GLU A 75 -13.90 -8.19 0.70
CA GLU A 75 -13.60 -8.02 -0.70
C GLU A 75 -14.51 -6.89 -1.16
N GLY A 76 -14.09 -5.68 -0.78
CA GLY A 76 -14.56 -4.49 -1.47
C GLY A 76 -14.18 -4.64 -2.94
N THR A 77 -15.12 -4.31 -3.81
CA THR A 77 -14.90 -3.91 -5.19
C THR A 77 -13.50 -3.31 -5.32
N VAL A 78 -12.59 -4.00 -6.02
CA VAL A 78 -11.24 -3.49 -6.25
C VAL A 78 -11.38 -2.31 -7.20
N ALA A 79 -11.71 -1.13 -6.65
CA ALA A 79 -11.03 0.09 -7.04
C ALA A 79 -9.54 -0.25 -7.13
N PRO A 80 -8.75 0.30 -8.06
CA PRO A 80 -7.34 -0.07 -8.23
C PRO A 80 -6.54 0.29 -6.96
N GLY A 81 -6.66 -0.54 -5.94
CA GLY A 81 -5.95 -0.50 -4.70
C GLY A 81 -4.57 -1.09 -4.92
N ARG A 82 -3.67 -0.82 -3.99
CA ARG A 82 -2.28 -1.29 -3.99
C ARG A 82 -2.16 -2.74 -4.45
N LYS A 83 -1.78 -2.93 -5.71
CA LYS A 83 -1.85 -4.22 -6.41
C LYS A 83 -1.03 -5.31 -5.72
N LEU A 84 0.06 -4.96 -5.02
CA LEU A 84 0.83 -5.92 -4.23
C LEU A 84 0.11 -6.43 -2.96
N LEU A 85 -0.76 -5.61 -2.38
CA LEU A 85 -1.57 -5.97 -1.22
C LEU A 85 -2.88 -6.66 -1.63
N ALA A 86 -3.34 -6.41 -2.86
CA ALA A 86 -4.50 -7.07 -3.46
C ALA A 86 -4.19 -8.50 -3.97
N ILE A 87 -2.92 -8.89 -4.09
CA ILE A 87 -2.56 -10.28 -4.36
C ILE A 87 -2.87 -11.11 -3.12
N THR A 88 -4.02 -11.77 -3.13
CA THR A 88 -4.50 -12.68 -2.06
C THR A 88 -3.72 -14.00 -2.02
N GLU A 89 -3.12 -14.39 -3.15
CA GLU A 89 -2.22 -15.53 -3.22
C GLU A 89 -0.83 -15.18 -2.68
N GLU A 90 -0.56 -15.61 -1.44
CA GLU A 90 0.74 -15.46 -0.77
C GLU A 90 1.93 -15.91 -1.64
N GLU A 91 1.74 -16.95 -2.46
CA GLU A 91 2.78 -17.44 -3.37
C GLU A 91 3.03 -16.49 -4.55
N ALA A 92 1.99 -15.93 -5.17
CA ALA A 92 2.13 -14.94 -6.23
C ALA A 92 2.73 -13.64 -5.70
N LYS A 93 2.36 -13.23 -4.48
CA LYS A 93 2.92 -12.07 -3.79
C LYS A 93 4.41 -12.28 -3.50
N LYS A 94 4.78 -13.43 -2.95
CA LYS A 94 6.19 -13.81 -2.73
C LYS A 94 6.98 -13.93 -4.03
N ASN A 95 6.39 -14.48 -5.09
CA ASN A 95 7.02 -14.59 -6.41
C ASN A 95 7.18 -13.24 -7.11
N ALA A 96 6.31 -12.27 -6.84
CA ALA A 96 6.48 -10.90 -7.33
C ALA A 96 7.63 -10.19 -6.60
N LEU A 97 7.68 -10.33 -5.27
CA LEU A 97 8.72 -9.73 -4.44
C LEU A 97 10.09 -10.43 -4.57
N SER A 98 10.12 -11.72 -4.91
CA SER A 98 11.38 -12.46 -5.15
C SER A 98 12.11 -11.98 -6.39
N LYS A 99 11.45 -11.23 -7.28
CA LYS A 99 12.08 -10.62 -8.46
C LYS A 99 12.83 -9.33 -8.14
N LEU A 100 12.64 -8.75 -6.96
CA LEU A 100 13.40 -7.60 -6.45
C LEU A 100 14.87 -7.96 -6.25
N GLU A 101 15.76 -6.96 -6.17
CA GLU A 101 17.17 -7.20 -5.92
C GLU A 101 17.43 -7.85 -4.55
N ASP A 102 18.52 -8.60 -4.42
CA ASP A 102 18.94 -9.16 -3.14
C ASP A 102 19.42 -8.07 -2.18
N VAL A 103 19.12 -8.28 -0.89
CA VAL A 103 19.58 -7.39 0.18
C VAL A 103 21.09 -7.50 0.35
N LEU A 104 21.79 -6.37 0.47
CA LEU A 104 23.20 -6.39 0.84
C LEU A 104 23.33 -6.76 2.31
N LEU A 105 24.13 -7.78 2.62
CA LEU A 105 24.41 -8.20 4.00
C LEU A 105 25.46 -7.32 4.69
N GLU A 106 26.15 -6.48 3.92
CA GLU A 106 27.11 -5.51 4.43
C GLU A 106 26.88 -4.12 3.80
N PRO A 107 27.06 -3.03 4.57
CA PRO A 107 27.01 -1.69 4.02
C PRO A 107 28.09 -1.46 2.94
N PRO A 108 27.75 -0.81 1.82
CA PRO A 108 28.72 -0.37 0.83
C PRO A 108 29.86 0.44 1.46
N ARG A 109 31.11 0.03 1.18
CA ARG A 109 32.27 0.82 1.59
C ARG A 109 32.29 2.15 0.84
N ALA A 110 32.31 3.26 1.56
CA ALA A 110 32.26 4.63 1.00
C ALA A 110 33.35 4.94 -0.06
N ALA A 111 34.51 4.27 0.01
CA ALA A 111 35.60 4.42 -0.96
C ALA A 111 35.34 3.73 -2.31
N SER A 112 34.31 2.89 -2.39
CA SER A 112 34.01 2.15 -3.59
C SER A 112 32.93 2.89 -4.38
N ARG A 113 33.15 3.15 -5.68
CA ARG A 113 32.16 3.72 -6.62
C ARG A 113 30.91 2.83 -6.81
N LYS A 114 30.69 1.86 -5.91
CA LYS A 114 29.66 0.84 -5.94
C LYS A 114 28.26 1.42 -5.69
N SER A 115 28.11 2.58 -5.03
CA SER A 115 26.78 3.23 -4.91
C SER A 115 26.10 3.42 -6.27
N ARG A 116 26.86 3.89 -7.28
CA ARG A 116 26.39 4.01 -8.66
C ARG A 116 26.10 2.67 -9.34
N THR A 117 26.75 1.59 -8.91
CA THR A 117 26.50 0.24 -9.41
C THR A 117 25.22 -0.35 -8.81
N TYR A 118 24.91 -0.03 -7.54
CA TYR A 118 23.69 -0.49 -6.87
C TYR A 118 22.44 0.19 -7.45
N LEU A 119 22.51 1.49 -7.75
CA LEU A 119 21.43 2.19 -8.48
C LEU A 119 21.08 1.52 -9.82
N LYS A 120 22.05 0.88 -10.48
CA LYS A 120 21.83 0.15 -11.73
C LYS A 120 21.26 -1.26 -11.54
N ARG A 121 21.22 -1.76 -10.30
CA ARG A 121 20.73 -3.10 -9.96
C ARG A 121 19.33 -3.07 -9.35
N THR A 122 18.90 -1.92 -8.83
CA THR A 122 17.55 -1.72 -8.29
C THR A 122 16.51 -2.07 -9.34
N ARG A 123 15.57 -2.94 -8.98
CA ARG A 123 14.49 -3.35 -9.87
C ARG A 123 13.20 -2.70 -9.40
N TYR A 124 12.83 -1.60 -10.04
CA TYR A 124 11.67 -0.81 -9.66
C TYR A 124 10.37 -1.59 -9.88
N LEU A 125 9.39 -1.35 -9.01
CA LEU A 125 8.11 -2.05 -9.08
C LEU A 125 7.37 -1.86 -10.42
N PRO A 126 7.36 -0.66 -11.05
CA PRO A 126 6.79 -0.48 -12.38
C PRO A 126 7.39 -1.43 -13.42
N ASP A 127 8.70 -1.65 -13.39
CA ASP A 127 9.41 -2.48 -14.36
C ASP A 127 9.18 -3.97 -14.12
N LEU A 128 9.04 -4.38 -12.86
CA LEU A 128 8.77 -5.76 -12.48
C LEU A 128 7.37 -6.24 -12.82
N MET A 129 6.39 -5.34 -12.73
CA MET A 129 4.99 -5.66 -12.96
C MET A 129 4.54 -5.45 -14.42
N GLY A 130 5.44 -4.99 -15.30
CA GLY A 130 5.23 -4.99 -16.76
C GLY A 130 3.88 -4.43 -17.20
N ASP A 131 3.12 -5.25 -17.95
CA ASP A 131 1.77 -4.96 -18.47
C ASP A 131 0.65 -5.26 -17.45
N THR A 132 0.97 -5.97 -16.36
CA THR A 132 0.01 -6.33 -15.29
C THR A 132 -0.29 -5.14 -14.38
N MET A 133 0.65 -4.19 -14.25
CA MET A 133 0.48 -2.96 -13.51
C MET A 133 0.49 -1.75 -14.43
N ASP A 134 -0.69 -1.36 -14.90
CA ASP A 134 -0.88 -0.04 -15.46
C ASP A 134 -0.79 1.02 -14.35
N LEU A 135 0.35 1.73 -14.27
CA LEU A 135 0.48 2.88 -13.37
C LEU A 135 -0.58 3.95 -13.68
N GLY A 136 -1.09 4.01 -14.92
CA GLY A 136 -2.16 4.90 -15.35
C GLY A 136 -3.52 4.62 -14.69
N SER A 137 -3.77 3.38 -14.22
CA SER A 137 -5.02 3.02 -13.55
C SER A 137 -5.16 3.65 -12.16
N TYR A 138 -4.06 4.08 -11.54
CA TYR A 138 -4.10 4.74 -10.24
C TYR A 138 -4.60 6.18 -10.37
N SER A 139 -5.48 6.57 -9.45
CA SER A 139 -6.07 7.92 -9.39
C SER A 139 -5.01 8.99 -9.15
N ARG A 140 -4.06 8.70 -8.26
CA ARG A 140 -2.93 9.56 -7.90
C ARG A 140 -1.65 8.75 -7.75
N ARG A 141 -0.52 9.38 -8.06
CA ARG A 141 0.83 8.83 -7.90
C ARG A 141 1.64 9.80 -7.06
N VAL A 142 2.15 9.33 -5.93
CA VAL A 142 2.74 10.18 -4.91
C VAL A 142 4.15 9.69 -4.60
N PHE A 143 5.10 10.64 -4.53
CA PHE A 143 6.43 10.41 -4.00
C PHE A 143 6.61 11.20 -2.71
N ILE A 144 7.10 10.55 -1.65
CA ILE A 144 7.28 11.16 -0.34
C ILE A 144 8.74 11.00 0.10
N ASP A 145 9.47 12.12 0.26
CA ASP A 145 10.82 12.17 0.83
C ASP A 145 10.73 12.56 2.31
N VAL A 146 10.89 11.57 3.19
CA VAL A 146 10.91 11.75 4.64
C VAL A 146 12.35 11.74 5.14
N GLY A 147 12.75 12.81 5.83
CA GLY A 147 14.01 12.83 6.55
C GLY A 147 14.39 14.20 7.10
N ASN A 148 15.50 14.25 7.85
CA ASN A 148 15.90 15.44 8.62
C ASN A 148 16.48 16.58 7.76
N GLY A 149 16.28 16.57 6.43
CA GLY A 149 16.75 17.61 5.50
C GLY A 149 18.27 17.68 5.29
N LYS A 150 19.06 16.80 5.91
CA LYS A 150 20.52 16.69 5.72
C LYS A 150 20.86 15.58 4.73
N GLY A 151 21.11 15.93 3.46
CA GLY A 151 21.48 14.99 2.39
C GLY A 151 21.08 15.48 0.99
N SER A 152 21.47 14.74 -0.05
CA SER A 152 20.96 14.94 -1.42
C SER A 152 19.44 14.85 -1.41
N SER A 153 18.74 15.73 -2.13
CA SER A 153 17.28 15.75 -2.13
C SER A 153 16.75 14.45 -2.74
N GLY A 154 16.00 13.63 -1.99
CA GLY A 154 15.42 12.39 -2.51
C GLY A 154 14.56 12.66 -3.75
N THR A 155 13.94 13.83 -3.80
CA THR A 155 13.20 14.36 -4.95
C THR A 155 14.05 14.52 -6.22
N GLU A 156 15.27 15.04 -6.12
CA GLU A 156 16.16 15.23 -7.28
C GLU A 156 16.60 13.87 -7.84
N TRP A 157 16.93 12.94 -6.93
CA TRP A 157 17.23 11.58 -7.32
C TRP A 157 16.02 10.91 -7.99
N PHE A 158 14.81 11.09 -7.45
CA PHE A 158 13.59 10.45 -7.95
C PHE A 158 13.32 10.87 -9.40
N VAL A 159 13.37 12.17 -9.69
CA VAL A 159 13.18 12.71 -11.05
C VAL A 159 14.20 12.14 -12.03
N LYS A 160 15.43 11.87 -11.58
CA LYS A 160 16.52 11.44 -12.46
C LYS A 160 16.58 9.92 -12.67
N ASN A 161 16.16 9.12 -11.69
CA ASN A 161 16.43 7.67 -11.69
C ASN A 161 15.16 6.81 -11.67
N TYR A 162 14.03 7.31 -11.17
CA TYR A 162 12.82 6.51 -11.04
C TYR A 162 12.06 6.42 -12.36
N PRO A 163 11.60 5.22 -12.79
CA PRO A 163 10.91 5.02 -14.05
C PRO A 163 9.44 5.48 -13.95
N THR A 164 9.20 6.79 -14.12
CA THR A 164 7.85 7.37 -14.05
C THR A 164 6.97 7.06 -15.26
N ARG A 165 7.55 6.53 -16.36
CA ARG A 165 6.84 6.26 -17.64
C ARG A 165 6.08 7.47 -18.19
N ASN A 166 6.67 8.67 -18.05
CA ASN A 166 6.06 9.95 -18.44
C ASN A 166 4.76 10.30 -17.67
N LEU A 167 4.44 9.60 -16.58
CA LEU A 167 3.32 9.93 -15.72
C LEU A 167 3.72 10.99 -14.70
N LYS A 168 2.74 11.79 -14.27
CA LYS A 168 2.93 12.82 -13.25
C LYS A 168 2.91 12.19 -11.86
N PHE A 169 3.88 12.59 -11.03
CA PHE A 169 3.97 12.26 -9.62
C PHE A 169 3.89 13.55 -8.80
N GLU A 170 3.08 13.53 -7.75
CA GLU A 170 3.06 14.58 -6.73
C GLU A 170 4.16 14.30 -5.70
N MET A 171 5.05 15.28 -5.48
CA MET A 171 6.21 15.10 -4.62
C MET A 171 6.04 15.88 -3.31
N TYR A 172 6.12 15.18 -2.18
CA TYR A 172 6.07 15.76 -0.84
C TYR A 172 7.42 15.58 -0.15
N LYS A 173 7.85 16.61 0.58
CA LYS A 173 9.06 16.56 1.40
C LYS A 173 8.69 16.82 2.86
N ILE A 174 8.80 15.78 3.67
CA ILE A 174 8.39 15.79 5.07
C ILE A 174 9.65 15.81 5.94
N LYS A 175 9.76 16.82 6.80
CA LYS A 175 10.89 16.94 7.73
C LYS A 175 10.53 16.31 9.05
N THR A 176 11.34 15.37 9.50
CA THR A 176 11.33 14.83 10.86
C THR A 176 11.98 15.86 11.80
N VAL A 177 11.16 16.58 12.56
CA VAL A 177 11.65 17.56 13.55
C VAL A 177 12.08 16.78 14.78
N ASN A 178 13.40 16.63 14.98
CA ASN A 178 13.96 16.03 16.19
C ASN A 178 14.61 17.10 17.10
N ASP A 179 14.32 18.38 16.86
CA ASP A 179 14.84 19.49 17.66
C ASP A 179 13.67 20.19 18.36
N GLU A 180 13.72 20.24 19.69
CA GLU A 180 12.71 20.78 20.63
C GLU A 180 12.40 22.29 20.48
N LYS A 181 12.62 22.91 19.31
CA LYS A 181 12.32 24.32 19.06
C LYS A 181 11.92 24.59 17.61
N SER A 182 10.67 24.31 17.29
CA SER A 182 9.91 25.13 16.34
C SER A 182 8.42 24.89 16.56
N LEU A 183 7.81 25.83 17.27
CA LEU A 183 6.36 25.98 17.37
C LEU A 183 5.78 26.32 15.98
N GLU A 184 4.58 25.80 15.74
CA GLU A 184 3.62 26.20 14.70
C GLU A 184 3.78 25.60 13.28
N SER A 185 3.76 24.27 13.22
CA SER A 185 2.78 23.52 12.43
C SER A 185 2.66 22.15 13.08
N GLU A 186 1.45 21.61 13.20
CA GLU A 186 1.11 20.48 14.06
C GLU A 186 2.13 19.34 13.97
N ASN A 187 2.53 18.80 15.14
CA ASN A 187 3.44 17.67 15.30
C ASN A 187 2.76 16.37 14.81
N MET A 188 2.35 16.35 13.55
CA MET A 188 1.66 15.24 12.92
C MET A 188 2.68 14.15 12.61
N GLY A 189 2.53 12.98 13.25
CA GLY A 189 3.38 11.83 12.98
C GLY A 189 3.23 11.35 11.54
N MET A 190 4.26 10.71 10.96
CA MET A 190 4.21 10.23 9.57
C MET A 190 3.01 9.30 9.30
N THR A 191 2.65 8.51 10.31
CA THR A 191 1.45 7.66 10.29
C THR A 191 0.16 8.44 10.08
N GLU A 192 0.00 9.56 10.77
CA GLU A 192 -1.19 10.40 10.71
C GLU A 192 -1.22 11.14 9.38
N TRP A 193 -0.06 11.68 8.96
CA TRP A 193 0.07 12.37 7.68
C TRP A 193 -0.36 11.48 6.51
N LEU A 194 0.08 10.22 6.47
CA LEU A 194 -0.34 9.26 5.44
C LEU A 194 -1.85 9.04 5.45
N LYS A 195 -2.47 8.88 6.62
CA LYS A 195 -3.92 8.64 6.72
C LYS A 195 -4.76 9.80 6.18
N GLU A 196 -4.29 11.04 6.33
CA GLU A 196 -5.02 12.22 5.88
C GLU A 196 -4.74 12.59 4.43
N ASN A 197 -3.53 12.29 3.93
CA ASN A 197 -3.07 12.78 2.63
C ASN A 197 -3.02 11.71 1.53
N VAL A 198 -3.11 10.43 1.90
CA VAL A 198 -2.96 9.30 1.00
C VAL A 198 -4.16 8.36 1.13
N LYS A 199 -4.71 7.94 0.00
CA LYS A 199 -5.78 6.93 -0.07
C LYS A 199 -5.26 5.57 -0.50
N GLU A 200 -6.07 4.52 -0.35
CA GLU A 200 -5.65 3.14 -0.66
C GLU A 200 -5.52 2.86 -2.15
N GLU A 201 -6.24 3.62 -2.97
CA GLU A 201 -6.24 3.59 -4.44
C GLU A 201 -5.11 4.40 -5.09
N GLU A 202 -4.19 4.95 -4.29
CA GLU A 202 -3.09 5.79 -4.75
C GLU A 202 -1.78 5.03 -4.72
N TYR A 203 -0.96 5.24 -5.76
CA TYR A 203 0.36 4.62 -5.86
C TYR A 203 1.39 5.46 -5.09
N VAL A 204 1.98 4.88 -4.05
CA VAL A 204 2.88 5.60 -3.14
C VAL A 204 4.28 5.03 -3.19
N VAL A 205 5.22 5.89 -3.57
CA VAL A 205 6.64 5.66 -3.44
C VAL A 205 7.17 6.51 -2.29
N MET A 206 7.85 5.90 -1.34
CA MET A 206 8.37 6.62 -0.17
C MET A 206 9.87 6.41 -0.04
N LYS A 207 10.60 7.45 0.34
CA LYS A 207 11.97 7.36 0.84
C LYS A 207 11.97 7.81 2.29
N ALA A 208 12.43 6.96 3.21
CA ALA A 208 12.36 7.25 4.65
C ALA A 208 13.50 6.59 5.44
N GLU A 209 13.84 7.19 6.59
CA GLU A 209 14.80 6.62 7.52
C GLU A 209 14.19 5.47 8.32
N ALA A 210 15.02 4.49 8.71
CA ALA A 210 14.58 3.29 9.42
C ALA A 210 13.80 3.56 10.74
N GLU A 211 14.08 4.67 11.44
CA GLU A 211 13.36 5.05 12.65
C GLU A 211 11.88 5.38 12.36
N VAL A 212 11.60 6.11 11.28
CA VAL A 212 10.23 6.44 10.85
C VAL A 212 9.49 5.19 10.39
N VAL A 213 10.17 4.35 9.60
CA VAL A 213 9.57 3.13 9.04
C VAL A 213 9.19 2.14 10.14
N GLU A 214 9.96 2.03 11.22
CA GLU A 214 9.59 1.19 12.36
C GLU A 214 8.32 1.65 13.07
N GLU A 215 8.14 2.96 13.22
CA GLU A 215 6.91 3.53 13.76
C GLU A 215 5.71 3.15 12.87
N MET A 216 5.88 3.27 11.55
CA MET A 216 4.86 2.91 10.56
C MET A 216 4.54 1.42 10.54
N MET A 217 5.53 0.55 10.79
CA MET A 217 5.31 -0.89 10.97
C MET A 217 4.44 -1.16 12.20
N ARG A 218 4.70 -0.46 13.33
CA ARG A 218 3.91 -0.62 14.57
C ARG A 218 2.48 -0.13 14.42
N SER A 219 2.29 0.98 13.71
CA SER A 219 0.96 1.57 13.47
C SER A 219 0.21 0.95 12.29
N LYS A 220 0.84 0.00 11.57
CA LYS A 220 0.34 -0.64 10.35
C LYS A 220 0.08 0.31 9.17
N SER A 221 0.53 1.57 9.26
CA SER A 221 0.43 2.54 8.16
C SER A 221 1.40 2.25 7.02
N ILE A 222 2.37 1.35 7.23
CA ILE A 222 3.30 0.93 6.18
C ILE A 222 2.62 0.29 4.97
N LYS A 223 1.42 -0.28 5.17
CA LYS A 223 0.53 -0.77 4.11
C LYS A 223 0.05 0.35 3.19
N MET A 224 0.31 1.61 3.55
CA MET A 224 0.05 2.77 2.72
C MET A 224 1.10 3.03 1.64
N VAL A 225 2.16 2.22 1.60
CA VAL A 225 3.32 2.41 0.72
C VAL A 225 3.47 1.20 -0.18
N ASP A 226 3.50 1.43 -1.50
CA ASP A 226 3.72 0.39 -2.50
C ASP A 226 5.22 0.07 -2.65
N GLU A 227 6.04 1.11 -2.74
CA GLU A 227 7.48 1.01 -2.96
C GLU A 227 8.25 1.91 -1.99
N LEU A 228 9.22 1.33 -1.27
CA LEU A 228 9.95 1.98 -0.19
C LEU A 228 11.46 1.95 -0.42
N PHE A 229 12.07 3.13 -0.42
CA PHE A 229 13.52 3.32 -0.34
C PHE A 229 13.93 3.53 1.13
N LEU A 230 14.37 2.46 1.77
CA LEU A 230 14.75 2.43 3.18
C LEU A 230 16.17 2.95 3.37
N GLU A 231 16.31 4.10 4.02
CA GLU A 231 17.59 4.66 4.43
C GLU A 231 17.98 4.14 5.81
N CYS A 232 19.00 3.29 5.87
CA CYS A 232 19.58 2.80 7.12
C CYS A 232 20.97 3.40 7.35
N LYS A 233 21.15 4.06 8.50
CA LYS A 233 22.42 4.67 8.93
C LYS A 233 22.98 3.91 10.15
N PRO A 234 23.71 2.79 9.96
CA PRO A 234 24.23 2.00 11.08
C PRO A 234 25.35 2.72 11.84
N LYS A 235 25.49 2.43 13.15
CA LYS A 235 26.63 2.93 13.95
C LYS A 235 27.96 2.41 13.39
N GLY A 236 28.98 3.28 13.40
CA GLY A 236 30.37 2.88 13.15
C GLY A 236 30.82 2.92 11.68
N LEU A 237 29.91 3.15 10.72
CA LEU A 237 30.29 3.49 9.33
C LEU A 237 30.67 4.98 9.27
N GLY A 238 31.80 5.31 9.89
CA GLY A 238 32.33 6.66 9.96
C GLY A 238 32.57 7.24 8.56
N LEU A 239 31.64 8.09 8.10
CA LEU A 239 32.01 9.23 7.28
C LEU A 239 33.04 10.02 8.08
N ARG A 240 34.31 9.81 7.76
CA ARG A 240 35.45 10.46 8.43
C ARG A 240 35.30 11.98 8.27
N GLY A 241 34.89 12.66 9.35
CA GLY A 241 34.91 14.13 9.38
C GLY A 241 33.95 14.84 10.33
N ARG A 242 32.87 14.23 10.80
CA ARG A 242 32.01 14.85 11.82
C ARG A 242 31.57 13.82 12.85
N LYS A 243 31.96 14.04 14.10
CA LYS A 243 31.32 13.42 15.27
C LYS A 243 29.85 13.82 15.26
N MET A 244 29.01 13.08 14.54
CA MET A 244 27.57 13.19 14.67
C MET A 244 27.14 12.05 15.59
N GLN A 245 27.06 12.37 16.88
CA GLN A 245 26.41 11.52 17.86
C GLN A 245 24.92 11.48 17.49
N SER A 246 24.48 10.53 16.65
CA SER A 246 23.10 10.07 16.78
C SER A 246 23.06 9.22 18.05
N LYS A 247 22.36 9.70 19.07
CA LYS A 247 22.24 9.01 20.37
C LYS A 247 21.52 7.64 20.24
N SER A 248 20.98 7.31 19.07
CA SER A 248 20.11 6.15 18.79
C SER A 248 20.63 5.15 17.76
N GLY A 249 21.84 5.26 17.23
CA GLY A 249 22.19 4.48 16.03
C GLY A 249 22.10 2.94 16.20
N LYS A 250 21.52 2.28 15.21
CA LYS A 250 21.22 0.84 15.18
C LYS A 250 22.38 0.02 14.62
N ALA A 251 22.41 -1.26 14.94
CA ALA A 251 23.26 -2.23 14.26
C ALA A 251 22.69 -2.53 12.87
N TYR A 252 23.56 -2.80 11.90
CA TYR A 252 23.11 -3.02 10.51
C TYR A 252 22.16 -4.22 10.38
N TRP A 253 22.37 -5.27 11.17
CA TRP A 253 21.48 -6.43 11.23
C TRP A 253 20.04 -6.08 11.65
N GLU A 254 19.84 -5.04 12.46
CA GLU A 254 18.49 -4.59 12.83
C GLU A 254 17.75 -4.02 11.61
N CYS A 255 18.46 -3.30 10.73
CA CYS A 255 17.90 -2.83 9.47
C CYS A 255 17.61 -3.97 8.49
N LEU A 256 18.45 -5.02 8.46
CA LEU A 256 18.18 -6.21 7.65
C LEU A 256 16.95 -6.96 8.15
N ALA A 257 16.77 -7.07 9.45
CA ALA A 257 15.56 -7.63 10.04
C ALA A 257 14.32 -6.80 9.68
N LEU A 258 14.41 -5.47 9.74
CA LEU A 258 13.33 -4.57 9.29
C LEU A 258 13.01 -4.75 7.80
N TYR A 259 14.03 -4.85 6.97
CA TYR A 259 13.90 -5.08 5.53
C TYR A 259 13.14 -6.38 5.22
N GLY A 260 13.46 -7.48 5.90
CA GLY A 260 12.72 -8.74 5.79
C GLY A 260 11.24 -8.57 6.16
N LYS A 261 10.96 -7.97 7.32
CA LYS A 261 9.57 -7.73 7.79
C LYS A 261 8.74 -6.91 6.81
N LEU A 262 9.35 -5.91 6.17
CA LEU A 262 8.65 -5.07 5.20
C LEU A 262 8.26 -5.85 3.93
N ARG A 263 9.13 -6.76 3.47
CA ARG A 263 8.81 -7.66 2.37
C ARG A 263 7.69 -8.62 2.75
N ASP A 264 7.67 -9.13 3.98
CA ASP A 264 6.59 -10.00 4.48
C ASP A 264 5.24 -9.26 4.51
N GLU A 265 5.23 -7.95 4.83
CA GLU A 265 4.01 -7.12 4.75
C GLU A 265 3.55 -6.86 3.30
N GLY A 266 4.41 -7.10 2.30
CA GLY A 266 4.09 -6.91 0.89
C GLY A 266 4.59 -5.63 0.26
N VAL A 267 5.53 -4.94 0.90
CA VAL A 267 6.08 -3.69 0.38
C VAL A 267 7.31 -3.99 -0.48
N ALA A 268 7.39 -3.37 -1.66
CA ALA A 268 8.58 -3.44 -2.48
C ALA A 268 9.67 -2.55 -1.86
N VAL A 269 10.63 -3.14 -1.14
CA VAL A 269 11.65 -2.38 -0.41
C VAL A 269 13.00 -2.43 -1.11
N HIS A 270 13.65 -1.27 -1.16
CA HIS A 270 14.98 -1.04 -1.73
C HIS A 270 15.89 -0.43 -0.66
N GLN A 271 17.17 -0.82 -0.66
CA GLN A 271 18.15 -0.21 0.23
C GLN A 271 18.62 1.14 -0.35
N TRP A 272 18.52 2.20 0.45
CA TRP A 272 18.99 3.54 0.07
C TRP A 272 20.39 3.84 0.60
N TRP A 273 21.30 4.22 -0.29
CA TRP A 273 22.72 4.43 0.04
C TRP A 273 23.28 5.84 -0.27
N GLY A 274 22.46 6.74 -0.83
CA GLY A 274 22.89 8.09 -1.22
C GLY A 274 23.39 8.21 -2.66
#